data_AF-A0A183GJG7-F1
#
_entry.id   AF-A0A183GJG7-F1
#
_cell.length_a   1.000
_cell.length_b   1.000
_cell.length_c   1.000
_cell.angle_alpha   90.00
_cell.angle_beta   90.00
_cell.angle_gamma   90.00
#
_symmetry.space_group_name_H-M   'P 1'
#
loop_
_entity.id
_entity.type
_entity.pdbx_description
1 polymer ?
#
loop_
_entity_poly.entity_id
_entity_poly.type
_entity_poly.pdbx_seq_one_letter_code
_entity_poly.pdbx_strand_id
1 'polypeptide(L)'
;MNSIPSGFAVLALLAYASAAVDFDGCVRGHLIIEDASRISSMRKDIQKDLGFSLDVNGTLAGVAVQDKNRTQTMFVAFAGRNKGRKAVTFAYDVDMKNEKAGPMRAISFDDFFKYLECEPLFPNAESDD
;
A
#
# COMPACT_ATOMS: atom_id res chain seq x y z
N MET A 1 2.20 -46.11 17.94
CA MET A 1 1.51 -45.09 17.11
C MET A 1 1.66 -43.76 17.82
N ASN A 2 2.63 -42.95 17.42
CA ASN A 2 2.88 -41.66 18.07
C ASN A 2 2.09 -40.57 17.32
N SER A 3 1.12 -40.00 18.01
CA SER A 3 0.25 -38.94 17.50
C SER A 3 1.06 -37.66 17.28
N ILE A 4 1.09 -37.16 16.04
CA ILE A 4 1.69 -35.87 15.74
C ILE A 4 0.75 -34.80 16.33
N PRO A 5 1.23 -33.91 17.22
CA PRO A 5 0.36 -32.94 17.87
C PRO A 5 -0.22 -31.98 16.83
N SER A 6 -1.54 -31.91 16.80
CA SER A 6 -2.40 -31.15 15.88
C SER A 6 -2.09 -29.65 15.79
N GLY A 7 -1.27 -29.10 16.69
CA GLY A 7 -0.82 -27.71 16.66
C GLY A 7 0.14 -27.39 15.50
N PHE A 8 0.97 -28.33 15.06
CA PHE A 8 1.95 -28.08 13.98
C PHE A 8 1.30 -27.99 12.60
N ALA A 9 0.17 -28.67 12.39
CA ALA A 9 -0.54 -28.63 11.12
C ALA A 9 -1.16 -27.25 10.85
N VAL A 10 -1.58 -26.52 11.90
CA VAL A 10 -2.21 -25.19 11.75
C VAL A 10 -1.16 -24.11 11.41
N LEU A 11 0.05 -24.21 11.97
CA LEU A 11 1.14 -23.28 11.64
C LEU A 11 1.61 -23.41 10.19
N ALA A 12 1.66 -24.63 9.64
CA ALA A 12 1.99 -24.85 8.24
C ALA A 12 0.92 -24.30 7.28
N LEU A 13 -0.35 -24.32 7.67
CA LEU A 13 -1.45 -23.75 6.88
C LEU A 13 -1.46 -22.20 6.90
N LEU A 14 -1.02 -21.57 7.98
CA LEU A 14 -0.93 -20.11 8.08
C LEU A 14 0.24 -19.51 7.27
N ALA A 15 1.32 -20.27 7.07
CA ALA A 15 2.47 -19.84 6.27
C ALA A 15 2.17 -19.78 4.75
N TYR A 16 1.15 -20.51 4.27
CA TYR A 16 0.79 -20.55 2.85
C TYR A 16 -0.14 -19.41 2.40
N ALA A 17 -0.65 -18.59 3.32
CA ALA A 17 -1.59 -17.51 3.01
C ALA A 17 -0.94 -16.15 2.68
N SER A 18 0.38 -16.03 2.83
CA SER A 18 1.14 -14.94 2.21
C SER A 18 1.24 -15.23 0.72
N ALA A 19 0.18 -14.91 -0.02
CA ALA A 19 0.26 -14.70 -1.45
C ALA A 19 1.42 -13.74 -1.67
N ALA A 20 2.54 -14.28 -2.16
CA ALA A 20 3.66 -13.49 -2.59
C ALA A 20 3.11 -12.55 -3.66
N VAL A 21 3.01 -11.27 -3.33
CA VAL A 21 2.85 -10.25 -4.34
C VAL A 21 4.07 -10.40 -5.24
N ASP A 22 3.84 -10.78 -6.49
CA ASP A 22 4.89 -10.89 -7.48
C ASP A 22 5.27 -9.45 -7.88
N PHE A 23 6.32 -8.93 -7.25
CA PHE A 23 6.85 -7.59 -7.52
C PHE A 23 7.77 -7.57 -8.75
N ASP A 24 8.12 -8.72 -9.34
CA ASP A 24 9.01 -8.76 -10.48
C ASP A 24 8.37 -8.07 -11.70
N GLY A 25 8.95 -6.94 -12.08
CA GLY A 25 8.52 -6.13 -13.22
C GLY A 25 7.41 -5.12 -12.93
N CYS A 26 7.14 -4.78 -11.66
CA CYS A 26 6.25 -3.67 -11.36
C CYS A 26 6.87 -2.32 -11.74
N VAL A 27 6.02 -1.38 -12.17
CA VAL A 27 6.40 0.03 -12.41
C VAL A 27 5.62 0.95 -11.50
N ARG A 28 6.22 2.08 -11.11
CA ARG A 28 5.61 3.06 -10.23
C ARG A 28 5.65 4.48 -10.79
N GLY A 29 4.65 5.28 -10.41
CA GLY A 29 4.66 6.71 -10.61
C GLY A 29 5.58 7.46 -9.64
N HIS A 30 5.40 8.78 -9.60
CA HIS A 30 6.07 9.62 -8.62
C HIS A 30 5.51 9.39 -7.21
N LEU A 31 6.40 9.50 -6.21
CA LEU A 31 5.98 9.56 -4.82
C LEU A 31 5.27 10.89 -4.57
N ILE A 32 4.03 10.81 -4.09
CA ILE A 32 3.22 11.95 -3.71
C ILE A 32 3.22 12.01 -2.18
N ILE A 33 3.50 13.19 -1.63
CA ILE A 33 3.46 13.46 -0.19
C ILE A 33 2.47 14.59 0.04
N GLU A 34 1.46 14.33 0.85
CA GLU A 34 0.37 15.27 1.15
C GLU A 34 0.18 15.44 2.65
N ASP A 35 -0.11 16.67 3.04
CA ASP A 35 -0.55 16.98 4.40
C ASP A 35 -1.99 16.48 4.59
N ALA A 36 -2.25 15.83 5.72
CA ALA A 36 -3.57 15.32 6.05
C ALA A 36 -4.66 16.42 6.05
N SER A 37 -4.29 17.67 6.29
CA SER A 37 -5.19 18.83 6.21
C SER A 37 -5.80 19.06 4.83
N ARG A 38 -5.12 18.65 3.75
CA ARG A 38 -5.54 18.83 2.37
C ARG A 38 -6.43 17.70 1.84
N ILE A 39 -6.42 16.55 2.51
CA ILE A 39 -7.06 15.31 2.05
C ILE A 39 -8.23 14.88 2.96
N SER A 40 -9.14 15.80 3.27
CA SER A 40 -10.23 15.58 4.23
C SER A 40 -11.14 14.39 3.88
N SER A 41 -11.42 14.14 2.60
CA SER A 41 -12.18 12.96 2.16
C SER A 41 -11.41 11.67 2.41
N MET A 42 -10.16 11.61 1.96
CA MET A 42 -9.28 10.45 2.13
C MET A 42 -9.13 10.07 3.62
N ARG A 43 -9.05 11.04 4.52
CA ARG A 43 -9.02 10.77 5.97
C ARG A 43 -10.26 10.05 6.48
N LYS A 44 -11.44 10.40 5.95
CA LYS A 44 -12.69 9.73 6.30
C LYS A 44 -12.68 8.31 5.76
N ASP A 45 -12.19 8.11 4.55
CA ASP A 45 -12.10 6.78 3.92
C ASP A 45 -11.11 5.88 4.66
N ILE A 46 -9.92 6.38 5.02
CA ILE A 46 -8.94 5.68 5.87
C ILE A 46 -9.56 5.28 7.22
N GLN A 47 -10.32 6.19 7.86
CA GLN A 47 -10.98 5.88 9.12
C GLN A 47 -12.08 4.82 8.97
N LYS A 48 -12.85 4.90 7.88
CA LYS A 48 -13.98 4.01 7.59
C LYS A 48 -13.50 2.61 7.24
N ASP A 49 -12.54 2.50 6.34
CA ASP A 49 -12.13 1.23 5.75
C ASP A 49 -11.05 0.54 6.58
N LEU A 50 -10.17 1.31 7.24
CA LEU A 50 -9.01 0.77 7.98
C LEU A 50 -9.11 0.98 9.49
N GLY A 51 -10.14 1.66 9.98
CA GLY A 51 -10.28 1.99 11.41
C GLY A 51 -9.20 2.96 11.92
N PHE A 52 -8.36 3.52 11.04
CA PHE A 52 -7.22 4.35 11.41
C PHE A 52 -7.57 5.84 11.33
N SER A 53 -7.51 6.54 12.46
CA SER A 53 -7.70 7.99 12.47
C SER A 53 -6.40 8.70 12.10
N LEU A 54 -6.36 9.34 10.93
CA LEU A 54 -5.28 10.26 10.56
C LEU A 54 -5.62 11.66 11.07
N ASP A 55 -4.75 12.23 11.91
CA ASP A 55 -4.92 13.58 12.46
C ASP A 55 -4.70 14.65 11.38
N VAL A 56 -5.21 15.87 11.61
CA VAL A 56 -5.13 16.95 10.60
C VAL A 56 -3.69 17.36 10.27
N ASN A 57 -2.76 17.09 11.19
CA ASN A 57 -1.34 17.40 11.05
C ASN A 57 -0.52 16.17 10.64
N GLY A 58 -1.17 15.05 10.33
CA GLY A 58 -0.52 13.84 9.85
C GLY A 58 -0.05 13.97 8.40
N THR A 59 0.61 12.93 7.93
CA THR A 59 1.17 12.85 6.59
C THR A 59 0.61 11.64 5.86
N LEU A 60 0.31 11.80 4.58
CA LEU A 60 0.09 10.72 3.65
C LEU A 60 1.20 10.73 2.60
N ALA A 61 1.83 9.58 2.37
CA ALA A 61 2.81 9.40 1.31
C ALA A 61 2.39 8.19 0.49
N GLY A 62 2.32 8.31 -0.83
CA GLY A 62 1.86 7.19 -1.66
C GLY A 62 2.29 7.28 -3.10
N VAL A 63 2.13 6.17 -3.82
CA VAL A 63 2.54 6.03 -5.20
C VAL A 63 1.55 5.13 -5.95
N ALA A 64 1.30 5.46 -7.22
CA ALA A 64 0.59 4.56 -8.13
C ALA A 64 1.55 3.48 -8.63
N VAL A 65 1.15 2.22 -8.55
CA VAL A 65 1.91 1.06 -9.00
C VAL A 65 1.10 0.32 -10.06
N GLN A 66 1.76 -0.08 -11.13
CA GLN A 66 1.25 -1.02 -12.11
C GLN A 66 1.98 -2.35 -11.99
N ASP A 67 1.21 -3.43 -12.13
CA ASP A 67 1.77 -4.78 -12.22
C ASP A 67 2.60 -4.94 -13.50
N LYS A 68 3.39 -6.03 -13.55
CA LYS A 68 4.23 -6.39 -14.70
C LYS A 68 3.51 -6.36 -16.04
N ASN A 69 2.26 -6.80 -16.05
CA ASN A 69 1.46 -6.90 -17.27
C ASN A 69 0.74 -5.58 -17.60
N ARG A 70 0.87 -4.55 -16.76
CA ARG A 70 0.18 -3.25 -16.85
C ARG A 70 -1.33 -3.40 -16.99
N THR A 71 -1.87 -4.45 -16.39
CA THR A 71 -3.30 -4.77 -16.40
C THR A 71 -4.03 -4.18 -15.21
N GLN A 72 -3.31 -3.92 -14.12
CA GLN A 72 -3.87 -3.39 -12.88
C GLN A 72 -3.06 -2.20 -12.40
N THR A 73 -3.76 -1.13 -12.01
CA THR A 73 -3.16 0.01 -11.30
C THR A 73 -3.72 0.05 -9.89
N MET A 74 -2.82 0.11 -8.91
CA MET A 74 -3.16 0.29 -7.51
C MET A 74 -2.44 1.53 -6.98
N PHE A 75 -3.06 2.25 -6.05
CA PHE A 75 -2.37 3.23 -5.24
C PHE A 75 -1.97 2.58 -3.93
N VAL A 76 -0.69 2.71 -3.56
CA VAL A 76 -0.17 2.24 -2.28
C VAL A 76 0.26 3.43 -1.45
N ALA A 77 -0.07 3.42 -0.17
CA ALA A 77 0.09 4.57 0.67
C ALA A 77 0.49 4.20 2.10
N PHE A 78 1.26 5.09 2.70
CA PHE A 78 1.53 5.22 4.11
C PHE A 78 0.73 6.41 4.64
N ALA A 79 0.02 6.24 5.75
CA ALA A 79 -0.61 7.32 6.50
C ALA A 79 -0.08 7.31 7.94
N GLY A 80 0.61 8.38 8.34
CA GLY A 80 1.27 8.49 9.63
C GLY A 80 0.75 9.68 10.44
N ARG A 81 0.54 9.45 11.75
CA ARG A 81 0.27 10.55 12.68
C ARG A 81 1.55 11.28 13.02
N ASN A 82 1.50 12.60 13.03
CA ASN A 82 2.62 13.42 13.51
C ASN A 82 2.81 13.23 15.02
N LYS A 83 1.72 13.10 15.77
CA LYS A 83 1.74 12.77 17.20
C LYS A 83 1.34 11.33 17.47
N GLY A 84 2.17 10.61 18.23
CA GLY A 84 1.84 9.28 18.77
C GLY A 84 2.44 8.08 18.05
N ARG A 85 3.35 8.28 17.08
CA ARG A 85 4.15 7.21 16.42
C ARG A 85 3.30 6.03 15.88
N LYS A 86 2.10 6.31 15.40
CA LYS A 86 1.22 5.31 14.78
C LYS A 86 1.05 5.64 13.30
N ALA A 87 1.13 4.60 12.48
CA ALA A 87 0.91 4.69 11.04
C ALA A 87 0.17 3.44 10.55
N VAL A 88 -0.38 3.54 9.34
CA VAL A 88 -0.94 2.42 8.60
C VAL A 88 -0.43 2.49 7.17
N THR A 89 -0.19 1.32 6.58
CA THR A 89 0.06 1.17 5.15
C THR A 89 -1.13 0.48 4.51
N PHE A 90 -1.53 0.95 3.33
CA PHE A 90 -2.71 0.45 2.64
C PHE A 90 -2.57 0.55 1.14
N ALA A 91 -3.44 -0.17 0.43
CA ALA A 91 -3.59 -0.10 -1.00
C ALA A 91 -5.06 0.05 -1.39
N TYR A 92 -5.33 0.62 -2.56
CA TYR A 92 -6.64 0.55 -3.21
C TYR A 92 -6.47 0.54 -4.73
N ASP A 93 -7.41 -0.11 -5.42
CA ASP A 93 -7.40 -0.15 -6.87
C ASP A 93 -7.83 1.20 -7.44
N VAL A 94 -7.12 1.67 -8.46
CA VAL A 94 -7.44 2.91 -9.16
C VAL A 94 -8.14 2.54 -10.45
N ASP A 95 -9.47 2.66 -10.48
CA ASP A 95 -10.20 2.57 -11.74
C ASP A 95 -10.03 3.87 -12.52
N MET A 96 -9.04 3.90 -13.41
CA MET A 96 -8.76 5.05 -14.28
C MET A 96 -9.91 5.39 -15.24
N LYS A 97 -10.87 4.48 -15.47
CA LYS A 97 -12.00 4.74 -16.38
C LYS A 97 -13.16 5.42 -15.67
N ASN A 98 -13.36 5.11 -14.40
CA ASN A 98 -14.52 5.59 -13.63
C ASN A 98 -14.15 6.57 -12.52
N GLU A 99 -12.87 6.93 -12.38
CA GLU A 99 -12.33 7.81 -11.32
C GLU A 99 -12.71 7.38 -9.90
N LYS A 100 -13.13 6.11 -9.74
CA LYS A 100 -13.55 5.56 -8.46
C LYS A 100 -12.40 4.75 -7.86
N ALA A 101 -11.97 5.16 -6.68
CA ALA A 101 -11.13 4.34 -5.84
C ALA A 101 -11.92 3.13 -5.33
N GLY A 102 -11.32 1.94 -5.41
CA GLY A 102 -11.81 0.77 -4.68
C GLY A 102 -11.70 0.95 -3.16
N PRO A 103 -12.28 0.03 -2.37
CA PRO A 103 -12.12 0.05 -0.92
C PRO A 103 -10.64 -0.10 -0.52
N MET A 104 -10.25 0.56 0.56
CA MET A 104 -8.87 0.45 1.05
C MET A 104 -8.65 -0.88 1.76
N ARG A 105 -7.52 -1.51 1.45
CA ARG A 105 -7.04 -2.72 2.14
C ARG A 105 -5.71 -2.45 2.82
N ALA A 106 -5.59 -2.83 4.09
CA ALA A 106 -4.32 -2.75 4.80
C ALA A 106 -3.28 -3.65 4.10
N ILE A 107 -2.05 -3.17 4.00
CA ILE A 107 -0.88 -3.93 3.54
C ILE A 107 0.20 -3.86 4.60
N SER A 108 1.19 -4.77 4.55
CA SER A 108 2.33 -4.67 5.46
C SER A 108 3.21 -3.46 5.11
N PHE A 109 3.98 -2.97 6.08
CA PHE A 109 4.96 -1.91 5.82
C PHE A 109 6.03 -2.39 4.83
N ASP A 110 6.43 -3.66 4.92
CA ASP A 110 7.40 -4.27 4.00
C ASP A 110 6.87 -4.24 2.56
N ASP A 111 5.59 -4.53 2.35
CA ASP A 111 4.99 -4.45 1.01
C ASP A 111 5.00 -3.01 0.50
N PHE A 112 4.66 -2.03 1.34
CA PHE A 112 4.72 -0.61 0.97
C PHE A 112 6.13 -0.21 0.52
N PHE A 113 7.17 -0.58 1.26
CA PHE A 113 8.55 -0.26 0.89
C PHE A 113 9.00 -1.00 -0.37
N LYS A 114 8.63 -2.26 -0.55
CA LYS A 114 8.89 -2.99 -1.81
C LYS A 114 8.23 -2.32 -3.01
N TYR A 115 7.03 -1.77 -2.87
CA TYR A 115 6.40 -1.01 -3.94
C TYR A 115 7.13 0.29 -4.30
N LEU A 116 7.87 0.89 -3.35
CA LEU A 116 8.74 2.04 -3.65
C LEU A 116 9.98 1.65 -4.45
N GLU A 117 10.35 0.37 -4.45
CA GLU A 117 11.47 -0.18 -5.21
C GLU A 117 11.08 -0.56 -6.65
N CYS A 118 9.80 -0.53 -7.01
CA CYS A 118 9.34 -0.72 -8.39
C CYS A 118 10.03 0.26 -9.36
N GLU A 119 10.18 -0.14 -10.63
CA GLU A 119 10.82 0.68 -11.65
C GLU A 119 10.04 1.98 -11.88
N PRO A 120 10.69 3.16 -11.94
CA PRO A 120 9.98 4.40 -12.23
C PRO A 120 9.43 4.36 -13.67
N LEU A 121 8.14 4.66 -13.83
CA LEU A 121 7.49 4.74 -15.15
C LEU A 121 8.14 5.80 -16.05
N PHE A 122 8.63 6.86 -15.42
CA PHE A 122 9.48 7.88 -16.03
C PHE A 122 10.82 7.84 -15.30
N PRO A 123 11.77 6.99 -15.72
CA PRO A 123 13.14 7.13 -15.25
C PRO A 123 13.56 8.56 -15.60
N ASN A 124 14.04 9.30 -14.59
CA ASN A 124 14.30 10.74 -14.69
C ASN A 124 14.81 11.10 -16.09
N ALA A 125 14.12 12.03 -16.77
CA ALA A 125 14.82 12.86 -17.73
C ALA A 125 15.98 13.45 -16.94
N GLU A 126 17.21 13.06 -17.29
CA GLU A 126 18.41 13.66 -16.74
C GLU A 126 18.18 15.18 -16.79
N SER A 127 18.19 15.82 -15.63
CA SER A 127 18.35 17.25 -15.57
C SER A 127 19.75 17.50 -16.11
N ASP A 128 19.82 17.82 -17.40
CA ASP A 128 20.98 18.46 -18.02
C ASP A 128 21.18 19.84 -17.35
N ASP A 129 21.76 19.83 -16.15
CA ASP A 129 22.34 21.01 -15.49
C ASP A 129 23.87 20.86 -15.41
#